data_AF-A0A936L4P4-F1
#
_entry.id   AF-A0A936L4P4-F1
#
_cell.length_a   1.000
_cell.length_b   1.000
_cell.length_c   1.000
_cell.angle_alpha   90.00
_cell.angle_beta   90.00
_cell.angle_gamma   90.00
#
_symmetry.space_group_name_H-M   'P 1'
#
loop_
_entity.id
_entity.type
_entity.pdbx_description
1 polymer ?
#
loop_
_entity_poly.entity_id
_entity_poly.type
_entity_poly.pdbx_seq_one_letter_code
_entity_poly.pdbx_strand_id
1 'polypeptide(L)'
;MVPDQLRKIRNEWRSHPAVSDLFYQENLMGDIIRNMQKLGYLLAGLGLALTLIVGILIHNTIRLALYANRFLIKTMELVGATWGVVSRPYLWRALIHGLVSGLMAVAGLAGVLFWANQKLPEIRALQDIRLTGLLFGGIVLFGIFIYILSSWVVVNKYLRMRMDDLY
;
A
#
# COMPACT_ATOMS: atom_id res chain seq x y z
N MET A 1 0.63 -19.85 -10.80
CA MET A 1 -0.05 -20.80 -9.89
C MET A 1 -1.24 -21.51 -10.54
N VAL A 2 -2.13 -20.83 -11.27
CA VAL A 2 -3.27 -21.46 -11.99
C VAL A 2 -2.87 -22.45 -13.13
N PRO A 3 -1.79 -22.23 -13.93
CA PRO A 3 -1.47 -23.11 -15.07
C PRO A 3 -1.08 -24.54 -14.68
N ASP A 4 -0.39 -24.72 -13.54
CA ASP A 4 0.14 -26.02 -13.14
C ASP A 4 -0.92 -26.94 -12.52
N GLN A 5 -1.92 -26.36 -11.84
CA GLN A 5 -3.03 -27.14 -11.29
C GLN A 5 -3.96 -27.66 -12.38
N LEU A 6 -4.16 -26.88 -13.44
CA LEU A 6 -4.94 -27.29 -14.63
C LEU A 6 -4.23 -28.40 -15.43
N ARG A 7 -2.89 -28.40 -15.49
CA ARG A 7 -2.11 -29.51 -16.08
C ARG A 7 -2.24 -30.81 -15.28
N LYS A 8 -2.31 -30.74 -13.95
CA LYS A 8 -2.50 -31.93 -13.10
C LYS A 8 -3.87 -32.56 -13.28
N ILE A 9 -4.93 -31.73 -13.28
CA ILE A 9 -6.31 -32.18 -13.49
C ILE A 9 -6.48 -32.79 -14.90
N ARG A 10 -5.85 -32.20 -15.92
CA ARG A 10 -5.87 -32.75 -17.29
C ARG A 10 -5.27 -34.16 -17.38
N ASN A 11 -4.15 -34.40 -16.69
CA ASN A 11 -3.47 -35.70 -16.75
C ASN A 11 -4.25 -36.79 -16.01
N GLU A 12 -5.02 -36.45 -14.98
CA GLU A 12 -5.84 -37.37 -14.20
C GLU A 12 -7.09 -37.83 -14.98
N TRP A 13 -7.71 -36.93 -15.75
CA TRP A 13 -8.94 -37.18 -16.51
C TRP A 13 -8.74 -37.84 -17.88
N ARG A 14 -7.50 -37.99 -18.33
CA ARG A 14 -7.15 -38.69 -19.59
C ARG A 14 -7.28 -40.22 -19.50
N SER A 15 -7.58 -40.76 -18.31
CA SER A 15 -7.70 -42.20 -18.04
C SER A 15 -9.10 -42.78 -18.29
N HIS A 16 -10.12 -41.95 -18.57
CA HIS A 16 -11.48 -42.39 -18.90
C HIS A 16 -11.80 -42.22 -20.39
N PRO A 17 -12.23 -43.27 -21.11
CA PRO A 17 -12.40 -43.27 -22.57
C PRO A 17 -13.73 -42.64 -23.04
N ALA A 18 -14.23 -41.59 -22.39
CA ALA A 18 -15.56 -41.02 -22.69
C ALA A 18 -15.64 -39.49 -22.60
N VAL A 19 -14.60 -38.74 -23.00
CA VAL A 19 -14.72 -37.28 -23.20
C VAL A 19 -14.05 -36.88 -24.51
N SER A 20 -14.87 -36.84 -25.55
CA SER A 20 -14.62 -36.19 -26.83
C SER A 20 -14.62 -34.66 -26.67
N ASP A 21 -13.54 -34.05 -27.18
CA ASP A 21 -13.36 -32.63 -27.49
C ASP A 21 -13.49 -31.58 -26.37
N LEU A 22 -12.43 -31.48 -25.57
CA LEU A 22 -12.08 -30.23 -24.89
C LEU A 22 -11.24 -29.35 -25.84
N PHE A 23 -11.90 -28.47 -26.60
CA PHE A 23 -11.25 -27.33 -27.26
C PHE A 23 -10.80 -26.31 -26.19
N TYR A 24 -9.72 -26.62 -25.49
CA TYR A 24 -9.06 -25.69 -24.59
C TYR A 24 -8.15 -24.80 -25.44
N GLN A 25 -8.61 -23.59 -25.80
CA GLN A 25 -7.76 -22.62 -26.46
C GLN A 25 -6.79 -21.98 -25.45
N GLU A 26 -5.75 -22.76 -25.13
CA GLU A 26 -4.66 -22.47 -24.18
C GLU A 26 -4.04 -21.08 -24.37
N ASN A 27 -4.06 -20.58 -25.61
CA ASN A 27 -3.46 -19.30 -25.98
C ASN A 27 -4.27 -18.09 -25.48
N LEU A 28 -5.61 -18.11 -25.57
CA LEU A 28 -6.43 -16.95 -25.18
C LEU A 28 -6.42 -16.71 -23.66
N MET A 29 -6.53 -17.78 -22.87
CA MET A 29 -6.44 -17.69 -21.40
C MET A 29 -5.02 -17.31 -20.95
N GLY A 30 -3.99 -17.82 -21.63
CA GLY A 30 -2.60 -17.45 -21.38
C GLY A 30 -2.33 -15.95 -21.63
N ASP A 31 -2.87 -15.41 -22.72
CA ASP A 31 -2.74 -13.98 -23.07
C ASP A 31 -3.47 -13.07 -22.08
N ILE A 32 -4.69 -13.44 -21.65
CA ILE A 32 -5.45 -12.68 -20.64
C ILE A 32 -4.69 -12.63 -19.32
N ILE A 33 -4.20 -13.77 -18.82
CA ILE A 33 -3.45 -13.83 -17.56
C ILE A 33 -2.15 -13.01 -17.65
N ARG A 34 -1.40 -13.11 -18.75
CA ARG A 34 -0.18 -12.31 -18.98
C ARG A 34 -0.49 -10.81 -19.00
N ASN A 35 -1.56 -10.40 -19.67
CA ASN A 35 -1.97 -9.00 -19.72
C ASN A 35 -2.41 -8.48 -18.35
N MET A 36 -3.16 -9.27 -17.58
CA MET A 36 -3.51 -8.94 -16.19
C MET A 36 -2.27 -8.79 -15.31
N GLN A 37 -1.29 -9.67 -15.44
CA GLN A 37 -0.02 -9.56 -14.70
C GLN A 37 0.75 -8.30 -15.11
N LYS A 38 0.85 -8.01 -16.40
CA LYS A 38 1.52 -6.81 -16.92
C LYS A 38 0.85 -5.54 -16.40
N LEU A 39 -0.48 -5.48 -16.40
CA LEU A 39 -1.24 -4.37 -15.81
C LEU A 39 -1.00 -4.25 -14.30
N GLY A 40 -0.97 -5.38 -13.58
CA GLY A 40 -0.64 -5.40 -12.16
C GLY A 40 0.73 -4.80 -11.85
N TYR A 41 1.77 -5.18 -12.60
CA TYR A 41 3.11 -4.62 -12.45
C TYR A 41 3.17 -3.13 -12.80
N LEU A 42 2.44 -2.71 -13.84
CA LEU A 42 2.36 -1.30 -14.22
C LEU A 42 1.72 -0.44 -13.13
N LEU A 43 0.59 -0.90 -12.57
CA LEU A 43 -0.08 -0.24 -11.44
C LEU A 43 0.77 -0.23 -10.17
N ALA A 44 1.47 -1.32 -9.88
CA ALA A 44 2.39 -1.39 -8.75
C ALA A 44 3.57 -0.41 -8.91
N GLY A 45 4.12 -0.31 -10.13
CA GLY A 45 5.16 0.67 -10.46
C GLY A 45 4.69 2.11 -10.29
N LEU A 46 3.48 2.43 -10.76
CA LEU A 46 2.86 3.74 -10.54
C LEU A 46 2.66 4.04 -9.06
N GLY A 47 2.16 3.07 -8.29
CA GLY A 47 1.99 3.21 -6.83
C GLY A 47 3.31 3.47 -6.10
N LEU A 48 4.38 2.77 -6.49
CA LEU A 48 5.73 3.02 -5.96
C LEU A 48 6.21 4.45 -6.29
N ALA A 49 6.04 4.90 -7.54
CA ALA A 49 6.43 6.25 -7.94
C ALA A 49 5.70 7.32 -7.13
N LEU A 50 4.38 7.17 -6.94
CA LEU A 50 3.58 8.08 -6.12
C LEU A 50 4.04 8.09 -4.65
N THR A 51 4.37 6.92 -4.10
CA THR A 51 4.89 6.79 -2.74
C THR A 51 6.21 7.56 -2.57
N LEU A 52 7.11 7.51 -3.57
CA LEU A 52 8.36 8.27 -3.55
C LEU A 52 8.11 9.79 -3.56
N ILE A 53 7.18 10.26 -4.40
CA ILE A 53 6.80 11.68 -4.47
C ILE A 53 6.28 12.15 -3.11
N VAL A 54 5.41 11.37 -2.46
CA VAL A 54 4.89 11.68 -1.13
C VAL A 54 6.01 11.72 -0.10
N GLY A 55 6.98 10.79 -0.16
CA GLY A 55 8.16 10.82 0.70
C GLY A 55 8.99 12.10 0.57
N ILE A 56 9.23 12.56 -0.66
CA ILE A 56 9.93 13.83 -0.94
C ILE A 56 9.13 15.02 -0.38
N LEU A 57 7.80 15.01 -0.55
CA LEU A 57 6.95 16.08 -0.03
C LEU A 57 7.03 16.15 1.50
N ILE A 58 6.92 15.01 2.19
CA ILE A 58 7.06 14.91 3.66
C ILE A 58 8.43 15.44 4.10
N HIS A 59 9.50 15.08 3.38
CA HIS A 59 10.86 15.58 3.66
C HIS A 59 10.91 17.11 3.64
N ASN A 60 10.32 17.72 2.62
CA ASN A 60 10.29 19.17 2.46
C ASN A 60 9.37 19.85 3.49
N THR A 61 8.24 19.25 3.82
CA THR A 61 7.30 19.78 4.82
C THR A 61 7.92 19.78 6.22
N ILE A 62 8.61 18.71 6.63
CA ILE A 62 9.25 18.65 7.96
C ILE A 62 10.38 19.67 8.06
N ARG A 63 11.21 19.82 7.00
CA ARG A 63 12.23 20.86 6.92
C ARG A 63 11.61 22.24 7.17
N LEU A 64 10.57 22.58 6.43
CA LEU A 64 9.89 23.87 6.55
C LEU A 64 9.32 24.06 7.97
N ALA A 65 8.67 23.04 8.53
CA ALA A 65 8.10 23.08 9.86
C ALA A 65 9.17 23.30 10.96
N LEU A 66 10.35 22.71 10.81
CA LEU A 66 11.46 22.90 11.75
C LEU A 66 12.07 24.30 11.66
N TYR A 67 12.16 24.89 10.47
CA TYR A 67 12.59 26.29 10.31
C TYR A 67 11.58 27.27 10.92
N ALA A 68 10.29 27.04 10.70
CA ALA A 68 9.22 27.87 11.27
C ALA A 68 9.19 27.80 12.80
N ASN A 69 9.42 26.62 13.38
CA ASN A 69 9.35 26.38 14.82
C ASN A 69 10.72 26.41 15.53
N ARG A 70 11.73 27.09 14.94
CA ARG A 70 13.10 27.09 15.49
C ARG A 70 13.17 27.55 16.96
N PHE A 71 12.33 28.51 17.35
CA PHE A 71 12.30 29.03 18.72
C PHE A 71 11.71 28.01 19.70
N LEU A 72 10.62 27.35 19.31
CA LEU A 72 9.97 26.32 20.13
C LEU A 72 10.88 25.11 20.39
N ILE A 73 11.69 24.73 19.40
CA ILE A 73 12.68 23.65 19.56
C ILE A 73 13.77 24.08 20.55
N LYS A 74 14.24 25.33 20.46
CA LYS A 74 15.27 25.85 21.37
C LYS A 74 14.77 25.93 22.82
N THR A 75 13.52 26.32 23.04
CA THR A 75 12.95 26.32 24.40
C THR A 75 12.74 24.91 24.94
N MET A 76 12.36 23.93 24.11
CA MET A 76 12.32 22.52 24.51
C MET A 76 13.70 22.00 24.92
N GLU A 77 14.76 22.37 24.18
CA GLU A 77 16.14 21.99 24.48
C GLU A 77 16.62 22.55 25.84
N LEU A 78 16.28 23.81 26.16
CA LEU A 78 16.65 24.46 27.42
C LEU A 78 16.03 23.80 28.67
N VAL A 79 14.91 23.10 28.51
CA VAL A 79 14.23 22.37 29.59
C VAL A 79 14.72 20.91 29.67
N GLY A 80 15.72 20.54 28.86
CA GLY A 80 16.30 19.19 28.82
C GLY A 80 15.48 18.17 28.04
N ALA A 81 14.62 18.62 27.11
CA ALA A 81 13.82 17.70 26.30
C ALA A 81 14.72 16.80 25.45
N THR A 82 14.54 15.48 25.62
CA THR A 82 15.25 14.49 24.81
C THR A 82 14.69 14.41 23.39
N TRP A 83 15.50 13.90 22.47
CA TRP A 83 15.19 13.74 21.06
C TRP A 83 13.81 13.14 20.76
N GLY A 84 13.39 12.13 21.53
CA GLY A 84 12.09 11.48 21.40
C GLY A 84 10.90 12.40 21.71
N VAL A 85 11.08 13.39 22.60
CA VAL A 85 10.02 14.35 22.96
C VAL A 85 9.77 15.34 21.83
N VAL A 86 10.81 15.76 21.12
CA VAL A 86 10.69 16.69 19.97
C VAL A 86 10.09 15.99 18.75
N SER A 87 10.42 14.71 18.52
CA SER A 87 9.91 13.94 17.37
C SER A 87 8.47 13.43 17.54
N ARG A 88 8.03 13.18 18.78
CA ARG A 88 6.69 12.65 19.13
C ARG A 88 5.51 13.32 18.43
N PRO A 89 5.34 14.67 18.44
CA PRO A 89 4.18 15.31 17.81
C PRO A 89 4.15 15.12 16.28
N TYR A 90 5.30 14.92 15.64
CA TYR A 90 5.36 14.63 14.20
C TYR A 90 4.91 13.21 13.89
N LEU A 91 5.36 12.24 14.70
CA LEU A 91 4.99 10.84 14.56
C LEU A 91 3.49 10.60 14.82
N TRP A 92 2.92 11.28 15.82
CA TRP A 92 1.48 11.24 16.09
C TRP A 92 0.64 11.77 14.92
N ARG A 93 1.05 12.88 14.32
CA ARG A 93 0.41 13.41 13.11
C ARG A 93 0.51 12.40 11.96
N ALA A 94 1.67 11.78 11.77
CA ALA A 94 1.85 10.76 10.74
C ALA A 94 0.90 9.56 10.92
N LEU A 95 0.70 9.10 12.16
CA LEU A 95 -0.23 8.01 12.46
C LEU A 95 -1.68 8.37 12.12
N ILE A 96 -2.13 9.57 12.49
CA ILE A 96 -3.48 10.05 12.18
C ILE A 96 -3.67 10.18 10.66
N HIS A 97 -2.71 10.79 9.95
CA HIS A 97 -2.78 10.90 8.49
C HIS A 97 -2.76 9.54 7.79
N GLY A 98 -1.96 8.59 8.28
CA GLY A 98 -1.94 7.21 7.79
C GLY A 98 -3.28 6.51 7.97
N LEU A 99 -3.92 6.68 9.14
CA LEU A 99 -5.23 6.08 9.42
C LEU A 99 -6.34 6.72 8.55
N VAL A 100 -6.39 8.05 8.46
CA VAL A 100 -7.38 8.77 7.65
C VAL A 100 -7.24 8.42 6.16
N SER A 101 -6.02 8.39 5.63
CA SER A 101 -5.79 8.01 4.23
C SER A 101 -6.14 6.55 3.95
N GLY A 102 -5.82 5.63 4.87
CA GLY A 102 -6.21 4.23 4.79
C GLY A 102 -7.74 4.06 4.76
N LEU A 103 -8.46 4.75 5.63
CA LEU A 103 -9.93 4.74 5.65
C LEU A 103 -10.52 5.33 4.36
N MET A 104 -9.96 6.43 3.84
CA MET A 104 -10.39 6.99 2.56
C MET A 104 -10.16 6.02 1.39
N ALA A 105 -9.03 5.32 1.37
CA ALA A 105 -8.74 4.31 0.36
C ALA A 105 -9.74 3.14 0.42
N VAL A 106 -10.03 2.64 1.63
CA VAL A 106 -11.04 1.59 1.82
C VAL A 106 -12.43 2.06 1.40
N ALA A 107 -12.82 3.28 1.75
CA ALA A 107 -14.10 3.85 1.34
C ALA A 107 -14.21 3.96 -0.19
N GLY A 108 -13.16 4.44 -0.86
CA GLY A 108 -13.11 4.51 -2.32
C GLY A 108 -13.19 3.12 -2.97
N LEU A 109 -12.42 2.16 -2.46
CA LEU A 109 -12.43 0.79 -2.97
C LEU A 109 -13.78 0.09 -2.75
N ALA A 110 -14.40 0.30 -1.59
CA ALA A 110 -15.76 -0.18 -1.31
C ALA A 110 -16.79 0.44 -2.26
N GLY A 111 -16.66 1.73 -2.59
CA GLY A 111 -17.50 2.40 -3.59
C GLY A 111 -17.34 1.80 -4.99
N VAL A 112 -16.11 1.52 -5.43
CA VAL A 112 -15.83 0.86 -6.70
C VAL A 112 -16.42 -0.56 -6.73
N LEU A 113 -16.25 -1.33 -5.64
CA LEU A 113 -16.82 -2.67 -5.52
C LEU A 113 -18.34 -2.65 -5.55
N PHE A 114 -18.98 -1.70 -4.87
CA PHE A 114 -20.43 -1.53 -4.90
C PHE A 114 -20.93 -1.20 -6.32
N TRP A 115 -20.25 -0.30 -7.02
CA TRP A 115 -20.58 0.03 -8.41
C TRP A 115 -20.37 -1.15 -9.35
N ALA A 116 -19.28 -1.89 -9.21
CA ALA A 116 -18.99 -3.08 -10.01
C ALA A 116 -20.03 -4.18 -9.80
N ASN A 117 -20.42 -4.45 -8.55
CA ASN A 117 -21.43 -5.44 -8.20
C ASN A 117 -22.82 -5.12 -8.78
N GLN A 118 -23.16 -3.85 -8.99
CA GLN A 118 -24.41 -3.46 -9.65
C GLN A 118 -24.39 -3.71 -11.16
N LYS A 119 -23.23 -3.59 -11.82
CA LYS A 119 -23.10 -3.77 -13.26
C LYS A 119 -22.87 -5.23 -13.65
N LEU A 120 -22.17 -5.99 -12.81
CA LEU A 120 -21.77 -7.36 -13.07
C LEU A 120 -22.04 -8.22 -11.82
N PRO A 121 -23.24 -8.80 -11.69
CA PRO A 121 -23.61 -9.59 -10.51
C PRO A 121 -22.75 -10.86 -10.33
N GLU A 122 -22.12 -11.35 -11.40
CA GLU A 122 -21.16 -12.46 -11.37
C GLU A 122 -19.94 -12.17 -10.49
N ILE A 123 -19.52 -10.90 -10.37
CA ILE A 123 -18.41 -10.50 -9.50
C ILE A 123 -18.73 -10.81 -8.03
N ARG A 124 -19.98 -10.66 -7.62
CA ARG A 124 -20.41 -10.93 -6.24
C ARG A 124 -20.32 -12.42 -5.90
N ALA A 125 -20.54 -13.31 -6.87
CA ALA A 125 -20.42 -14.76 -6.68
C ALA A 125 -18.95 -15.21 -6.53
N LEU A 126 -18.01 -14.44 -7.09
CA LEU A 126 -16.57 -14.67 -6.99
C LEU A 126 -15.93 -14.01 -5.76
N GLN A 127 -16.66 -13.14 -5.04
CA GLN A 127 -16.15 -12.42 -3.88
C GLN A 127 -16.17 -13.30 -2.62
N ASP A 128 -14.99 -13.54 -2.06
CA ASP A 128 -14.86 -14.05 -0.69
C ASP A 128 -14.83 -12.89 0.30
N ILE A 129 -15.81 -12.87 1.21
CA ILE A 129 -15.95 -11.85 2.26
C ILE A 129 -14.70 -11.79 3.17
N ARG A 130 -14.06 -12.94 3.43
CA ARG A 130 -12.87 -13.03 4.28
C ARG A 130 -11.67 -12.39 3.61
N LEU A 131 -11.44 -12.71 2.32
CA LEU A 131 -10.33 -12.12 1.55
C LEU A 131 -10.53 -10.61 1.36
N THR A 132 -11.77 -10.17 1.14
CA THR A 132 -12.10 -8.75 1.00
C THR A 132 -11.85 -7.99 2.31
N GLY A 133 -12.27 -8.55 3.45
CA GLY A 133 -12.00 -7.98 4.77
C GLY A 133 -10.51 -7.91 5.10
N LEU A 134 -9.75 -8.98 4.80
CA LEU A 134 -8.30 -9.02 4.97
C LEU A 134 -7.61 -7.94 4.11
N LEU A 135 -8.07 -7.76 2.87
CA LEU A 135 -7.53 -6.77 1.94
C LEU A 135 -7.77 -5.34 2.45
N PHE A 136 -8.97 -5.03 2.96
CA PHE A 136 -9.25 -3.73 3.55
C PHE A 136 -8.41 -3.46 4.80
N GLY A 137 -8.31 -4.43 5.70
CA GLY A 137 -7.42 -4.33 6.87
C GLY A 137 -5.96 -4.13 6.47
N GLY A 138 -5.51 -4.87 5.46
CA GLY A 138 -4.18 -4.75 4.87
C GLY A 138 -3.91 -3.35 4.32
N ILE A 139 -4.83 -2.75 3.58
CA ILE A 139 -4.69 -1.39 3.04
C ILE A 139 -4.51 -0.36 4.16
N VAL A 140 -5.33 -0.43 5.22
CA VAL A 140 -5.23 0.52 6.34
C VAL A 140 -3.89 0.37 7.06
N LEU A 141 -3.50 -0.87 7.37
CA LEU A 141 -2.21 -1.15 8.00
C LEU A 141 -1.04 -0.69 7.14
N PHE A 142 -1.10 -0.93 5.82
CA PHE A 142 -0.05 -0.52 4.89
C PHE A 142 0.04 1.01 4.77
N GLY A 143 -1.10 1.70 4.74
CA GLY A 143 -1.15 3.18 4.74
C GLY A 143 -0.53 3.78 5.99
N ILE A 144 -0.87 3.25 7.16
CA ILE A 144 -0.26 3.65 8.44
C ILE A 144 1.24 3.36 8.43
N PHE A 145 1.63 2.17 7.98
CA PHE A 145 3.03 1.75 7.93
C PHE A 145 3.88 2.67 7.04
N ILE A 146 3.41 2.99 5.83
CA ILE A 146 4.11 3.90 4.90
C ILE A 146 4.30 5.28 5.55
N TYR A 147 3.25 5.85 6.15
CA TYR A 147 3.32 7.19 6.72
C TYR A 147 4.27 7.27 7.92
N ILE A 148 4.21 6.26 8.81
CA ILE A 148 5.11 6.17 9.97
C ILE A 148 6.55 5.98 9.50
N LEU A 149 6.80 5.06 8.57
CA LEU A 149 8.15 4.79 8.07
C LEU A 149 8.74 6.04 7.40
N SER A 150 7.97 6.71 6.54
CA SER A 150 8.38 7.93 5.87
C SER A 150 8.69 9.05 6.86
N SER A 151 7.78 9.29 7.82
CA SER A 151 7.98 10.31 8.86
C SER A 151 9.18 10.00 9.76
N TRP A 152 9.35 8.74 10.16
CA TRP A 152 10.45 8.31 11.01
C TRP A 152 11.81 8.49 10.33
N VAL A 153 11.95 8.07 9.06
CA VAL A 153 13.19 8.25 8.28
C VAL A 153 13.55 9.73 8.17
N VAL A 154 12.59 10.59 7.87
CA VAL A 154 12.83 12.02 7.71
C VAL A 154 13.21 12.68 9.04
N VAL A 155 12.43 12.45 10.10
CA VAL A 155 12.67 13.05 11.42
C VAL A 155 14.03 12.61 11.99
N ASN A 156 14.33 11.31 11.91
CA ASN A 156 15.59 10.76 12.41
C ASN A 156 16.81 11.27 11.63
N LYS A 157 16.66 11.48 10.32
CA LYS A 157 17.72 12.07 9.48
C LYS A 157 17.90 13.57 9.77
N TYR A 158 16.81 14.31 9.97
CA TYR A 158 16.87 15.77 10.03
C TYR A 158 17.36 16.32 11.38
N LEU A 159 16.91 15.80 12.54
CA LEU A 159 17.50 16.33 13.78
C LEU A 159 18.91 15.75 14.04
N ARG A 160 19.37 14.68 13.35
CA ARG A 160 20.75 14.16 13.49
C ARG A 160 21.76 15.15 12.94
N MET A 161 21.47 15.74 11.78
CA MET A 161 22.32 16.80 11.21
C MET A 161 22.41 18.05 12.10
N ARG A 162 21.41 18.34 12.93
CA ARG A 162 21.47 19.48 13.87
C ARG A 162 22.37 19.24 15.08
N MET A 163 22.65 17.99 15.44
CA MET A 163 23.60 17.66 16.52
C MET A 163 25.04 17.79 16.05
N ASP A 164 25.30 17.54 14.76
CA ASP A 164 26.65 17.59 14.18
C ASP A 164 27.10 19.02 13.85
N ASP A 165 26.17 19.97 13.67
CA ASP A 165 26.48 21.41 13.50
C ASP A 165 26.71 22.15 14.83
N LEU A 166 26.69 21.46 15.98
CA LEU A 166 26.93 22.03 17.31
C LEU A 166 28.17 21.46 18.00
N TYR A 167 29.14 20.95 17.23
CA TYR A 167 30.51 20.70 17.65
C TYR A 167 31.51 21.17 16.59
#